data_AF-A0A7Y5F3M4-F1
#
_entry.id   AF-A0A7Y5F3M4-F1
#
_cell.length_a   1.000
_cell.length_b   1.000
_cell.length_c   1.000
_cell.angle_alpha   90.00
_cell.angle_beta   90.00
_cell.angle_gamma   90.00
#
_symmetry.space_group_name_H-M   'P 1'
#
loop_
_entity.id
_entity.type
_entity.pdbx_description
1 polymer ?
#
loop_
_entity_poly.entity_id
_entity_poly.type
_entity_poly.pdbx_seq_one_letter_code
_entity_poly.pdbx_strand_id
1 'polypeptide(L)'
;MKFNPMTVWKNIQELDLRPIREAAEQEINLAIVGAPGVGKRTLAGQLRVDPRRPDQRTLTPILLADLDMGEQTTNADLIILLMDVNASDVSREQVLLDGWRKREKDVLVFYNKLDTLSDKDAIIPWLEAGKTPKIYGSALDLPFLQKDFALALIRALPDYSLALGRRFPLLREPIARELIQQTCLTNVTYSISTGLAEIIPILDIPLNIADIVVLTKAQALLVYKLGLALGLPKDWQYYLGEFGGVIGTGFLWRQIARSLVGLIPVWGIVPKVAVAYSGTYVVGHTVLAWYLTGRHITRKQLGEMSRQAFEQGKTMAQNILRKAPKIKRPRLGWGKKKTPALPAQTAESDPILTGELVTPDMVPTPTSIACPQCGTQNDLDAAFCKRCGERLQEIS
;
A
#
# COMPACT_ATOMS: atom_id res chain seq x y z
N MET A 1 -10.94 -22.26 -20.57
CA MET A 1 -9.83 -21.52 -21.25
C MET A 1 -8.61 -21.55 -20.33
N LYS A 2 -7.47 -22.12 -20.76
CA LYS A 2 -6.26 -22.22 -19.93
C LYS A 2 -5.59 -20.83 -19.85
N PHE A 3 -5.38 -20.31 -18.64
CA PHE A 3 -4.70 -19.03 -18.39
C PHE A 3 -3.22 -19.14 -18.80
N ASN A 4 -2.76 -18.31 -19.74
CA ASN A 4 -1.36 -18.27 -20.18
C ASN A 4 -0.68 -17.00 -19.61
N PRO A 5 0.26 -17.14 -18.65
CA PRO A 5 0.95 -15.99 -18.05
C PRO A 5 1.75 -15.16 -19.08
N MET A 6 2.19 -15.75 -20.19
CA MET A 6 2.94 -15.06 -21.26
C MET A 6 2.11 -14.00 -22.01
N THR A 7 0.78 -14.12 -22.03
CA THR A 7 -0.09 -13.18 -22.76
C THR A 7 -0.36 -11.90 -21.96
N VAL A 8 -0.58 -12.03 -20.64
CA VAL A 8 -0.60 -10.89 -19.71
C VAL A 8 0.74 -10.15 -19.77
N TRP A 9 1.81 -10.92 -19.86
CA TRP A 9 3.19 -10.47 -19.86
C TRP A 9 3.55 -9.58 -21.06
N LYS A 10 3.11 -9.96 -22.26
CA LYS A 10 3.24 -9.14 -23.48
C LYS A 10 2.44 -7.82 -23.39
N ASN A 11 1.25 -7.85 -22.79
CA ASN A 11 0.41 -6.67 -22.60
C ASN A 11 0.94 -5.66 -21.56
N ILE A 12 1.88 -6.08 -20.69
CA ILE A 12 2.59 -5.19 -19.75
C ILE A 12 3.80 -4.53 -20.44
N GLN A 13 4.45 -5.19 -21.40
CA GLN A 13 5.53 -4.57 -22.19
C GLN A 13 5.04 -3.38 -23.02
N GLU A 14 3.74 -3.32 -23.33
CA GLU A 14 3.09 -2.19 -24.01
C GLU A 14 2.75 -1.02 -23.08
N LEU A 15 2.89 -1.18 -21.75
CA LEU A 15 2.66 -0.10 -20.78
C LEU A 15 3.91 0.77 -20.64
N ASP A 16 3.74 2.08 -20.81
CA ASP A 16 4.79 3.04 -20.53
C ASP A 16 4.99 3.17 -19.01
N LEU A 17 6.11 2.63 -18.52
CA LEU A 17 6.48 2.69 -17.10
C LEU A 17 7.26 3.97 -16.74
N ARG A 18 7.66 4.78 -17.73
CA ARG A 18 8.45 6.00 -17.49
C ARG A 18 7.78 6.96 -16.51
N PRO A 19 6.46 7.26 -16.59
CA PRO A 19 5.82 8.18 -15.66
C PRO A 19 5.89 7.70 -14.20
N ILE A 20 5.81 6.37 -13.98
CA ILE A 20 5.88 5.79 -12.64
C ILE A 20 7.31 5.87 -12.09
N ARG A 21 8.31 5.65 -12.96
CA ARG A 21 9.72 5.78 -12.60
C ARG A 21 10.08 7.21 -12.27
N GLU A 22 9.69 8.16 -13.13
CA GLU A 22 9.91 9.59 -12.94
C GLU A 22 9.29 10.07 -11.63
N ALA A 23 8.04 9.66 -11.33
CA ALA A 23 7.38 9.98 -10.06
C ALA A 23 8.08 9.37 -8.83
N ALA A 24 8.73 8.21 -8.97
CA ALA A 24 9.52 7.61 -7.89
C ALA A 24 10.90 8.27 -7.74
N GLU A 25 11.47 8.80 -8.83
CA GLU A 25 12.79 9.42 -8.88
C GLU A 25 12.75 10.93 -8.58
N GLN A 26 11.56 11.54 -8.61
CA GLN A 26 11.34 12.96 -8.31
C GLN A 26 12.09 13.39 -7.03
N GLU A 27 12.75 14.54 -7.10
CA GLU A 27 13.46 15.12 -5.96
C GLU A 27 12.46 15.69 -4.96
N ILE A 28 12.83 15.65 -3.67
CA ILE A 28 12.01 16.20 -2.58
C ILE A 28 12.94 17.00 -1.68
N ASN A 29 12.69 18.30 -1.62
CA ASN A 29 13.39 19.25 -0.78
C ASN A 29 12.58 19.47 0.50
N LEU A 30 12.88 18.68 1.54
CA LEU A 30 12.29 18.88 2.87
C LEU A 30 13.15 19.83 3.69
N ALA A 31 12.51 20.80 4.35
CA ALA A 31 13.12 21.61 5.38
C ALA A 31 12.50 21.33 6.74
N ILE A 32 13.31 21.19 7.79
CA ILE A 32 12.88 21.13 9.19
C ILE A 32 13.42 22.38 9.88
N VAL A 33 12.52 23.25 10.31
CA VAL A 33 12.82 24.53 10.95
C VAL A 33 12.31 24.51 12.38
N GLY A 34 13.04 25.09 13.32
CA GLY A 34 12.62 25.16 14.72
C GLY A 34 13.72 25.67 15.63
N ALA A 35 13.41 25.93 16.90
CA ALA A 35 14.38 26.39 17.88
C ALA A 35 15.51 25.35 18.14
N PRO A 36 16.67 25.77 18.68
CA PRO A 36 17.69 24.84 19.16
C PRO A 36 17.10 23.84 20.18
N GLY A 37 17.49 22.56 20.10
CA GLY A 37 17.04 21.54 21.05
C GLY A 37 15.62 21.00 20.86
N VAL A 38 14.86 21.48 19.87
CA VAL A 38 13.48 21.02 19.62
C VAL A 38 13.39 19.61 18.99
N GLY A 39 14.52 19.01 18.62
CA GLY A 39 14.57 17.63 18.09
C GLY A 39 14.68 17.49 16.56
N LYS A 40 15.09 18.56 15.84
CA LYS A 40 15.21 18.55 14.36
C LYS A 40 16.05 17.40 13.83
N ARG A 41 17.22 17.17 14.44
CA ARG A 41 18.14 16.08 14.08
C ARG A 41 17.53 14.70 14.35
N THR A 42 16.79 14.56 15.45
CA THR A 42 16.09 13.32 15.81
C THR A 42 15.06 12.96 14.73
N LEU A 43 14.18 13.91 14.38
CA LEU A 43 13.16 13.70 13.34
C LEU A 43 13.79 13.37 11.98
N ALA A 44 14.81 14.14 11.57
CA ALA A 44 15.55 13.89 10.33
C ALA A 44 16.23 12.51 10.31
N GLY A 45 16.74 12.06 11.46
CA GLY A 45 17.31 10.73 11.64
C GLY A 45 16.25 9.64 11.45
N GLN A 46 15.09 9.78 12.11
CA GLN A 46 13.99 8.81 11.98
C GLN A 46 13.52 8.69 10.54
N LEU A 47 13.35 9.81 9.81
CA LEU A 47 12.91 9.81 8.42
C LEU A 47 13.82 9.01 7.48
N ARG A 48 15.11 8.90 7.80
CA ARG A 48 16.14 8.24 6.99
C ARG A 48 16.31 6.75 7.29
N VAL A 49 15.64 6.21 8.30
CA VAL A 49 15.84 4.82 8.77
C VAL A 49 14.57 4.02 8.53
N ASP A 50 14.72 2.79 8.02
CA ASP A 50 13.60 1.86 7.91
C ASP A 50 13.35 1.20 9.27
N PRO A 51 12.15 1.35 9.88
CA PRO A 51 11.88 0.77 11.19
C PRO A 51 11.93 -0.77 11.22
N ARG A 52 11.68 -1.42 10.07
CA ARG A 52 11.79 -2.88 9.94
C ARG A 52 13.18 -3.33 9.53
N ARG A 53 14.02 -2.40 9.04
CA ARG A 53 15.39 -2.68 8.58
C ARG A 53 16.32 -1.54 9.05
N PRO A 54 16.70 -1.48 10.34
CA PRO A 54 17.45 -0.35 10.89
C PRO A 54 18.83 -0.11 10.24
N ASP A 55 19.37 -1.15 9.62
CA ASP A 55 20.61 -1.13 8.85
C ASP A 55 20.44 -0.42 7.48
N GLN A 56 19.21 -0.36 6.95
CA GLN A 56 18.90 0.41 5.74
C GLN A 56 18.69 1.88 6.09
N ARG A 57 19.62 2.72 5.62
CA ARG A 57 19.56 4.16 5.79
C ARG A 57 19.70 4.87 4.44
N THR A 58 18.94 5.94 4.25
CA THR A 58 19.14 6.84 3.12
C THR A 58 19.94 8.07 3.55
N LEU A 59 20.66 8.66 2.59
CA LEU A 59 21.33 9.95 2.76
C LEU A 59 20.50 11.10 2.18
N THR A 60 19.18 10.95 2.16
CA THR A 60 18.29 11.95 1.57
C THR A 60 18.52 13.31 2.25
N PRO A 61 18.82 14.36 1.47
CA PRO A 61 19.06 15.68 2.01
C PRO A 61 17.79 16.19 2.69
N ILE A 62 17.95 16.73 3.90
CA ILE A 62 16.90 17.43 4.64
C ILE A 62 17.58 18.69 5.16
N LEU A 63 17.07 19.85 4.78
CA LEU A 63 17.57 21.13 5.25
C LEU A 63 17.16 21.31 6.71
N LEU A 64 18.13 21.43 7.63
CA LEU A 64 17.85 21.72 9.04
C LEU A 64 18.22 23.18 9.31
N ALA A 65 17.23 24.00 9.67
CA ALA A 65 17.44 25.42 9.92
C ALA A 65 16.99 25.81 11.35
N ASP A 66 17.71 26.73 11.97
CA ASP A 66 17.21 27.47 13.13
C ASP A 66 16.24 28.57 12.68
N LEU A 67 15.48 29.14 13.62
CA LEU A 67 14.45 30.14 13.33
C LEU A 67 15.02 31.35 12.56
N ASP A 68 16.25 31.78 12.87
CA ASP A 68 16.92 32.91 12.20
C ASP A 68 17.21 32.65 10.71
N MET A 69 17.36 31.40 10.33
CA MET A 69 17.60 30.98 8.94
C MET A 69 16.32 30.49 8.27
N GLY A 70 15.18 30.55 8.95
CA GLY A 70 13.90 30.04 8.45
C GLY A 70 13.42 30.73 7.17
N GLU A 71 13.78 31.99 6.95
CA GLU A 71 13.42 32.68 5.70
C GLU A 71 14.16 32.14 4.47
N GLN A 72 15.27 31.42 4.65
CA GLN A 72 16.08 30.88 3.56
C GLN A 72 15.56 29.51 3.06
N THR A 73 14.48 28.97 3.65
CA THR A 73 13.92 27.66 3.30
C THR A 73 12.86 27.71 2.20
N THR A 74 12.79 28.81 1.44
CA THR A 74 11.75 29.06 0.43
C THR A 74 11.75 28.08 -0.74
N ASN A 75 12.86 27.39 -1.01
CA ASN A 75 12.97 26.39 -2.07
C ASN A 75 12.53 24.98 -1.63
N ALA A 76 12.06 24.81 -0.39
CA ALA A 76 11.54 23.53 0.07
C ALA A 76 10.16 23.22 -0.54
N ASP A 77 9.94 21.97 -0.93
CA ASP A 77 8.63 21.46 -1.35
C ASP A 77 7.68 21.35 -0.15
N LEU A 78 8.24 21.14 1.05
CA LEU A 78 7.51 21.18 2.31
C LEU A 78 8.41 21.67 3.44
N ILE A 79 7.89 22.60 4.23
CA ILE A 79 8.52 23.09 5.45
C ILE A 79 7.84 22.44 6.65
N ILE A 80 8.61 21.70 7.46
CA ILE A 80 8.17 21.17 8.74
C ILE A 80 8.62 22.14 9.83
N LEU A 81 7.69 22.89 10.40
CA LEU A 81 7.94 23.75 11.55
C LEU A 81 7.83 22.91 12.82
N LEU A 82 8.98 22.55 13.40
CA LEU A 82 9.10 21.73 14.58
C LEU A 82 9.10 22.62 15.84
N MET A 83 8.12 22.43 16.71
CA MET A 83 7.90 23.23 17.92
C MET A 83 7.99 22.34 19.16
N ASP A 84 8.48 22.87 20.27
CA ASP A 84 8.44 22.15 21.55
C ASP A 84 7.04 22.35 22.14
N VAL A 85 6.36 21.26 22.51
CA VAL A 85 5.02 21.37 23.12
C VAL A 85 5.05 22.17 24.44
N ASN A 86 6.20 22.23 25.11
CA ASN A 86 6.38 22.97 26.36
C ASN A 86 6.88 24.41 26.15
N ALA A 87 7.03 24.88 24.91
CA ALA A 87 7.49 26.23 24.65
C ALA A 87 6.48 27.26 25.17
N SER A 88 6.95 28.18 26.02
CA SER A 88 6.14 29.27 26.58
C SER A 88 6.06 30.49 25.67
N ASP A 89 7.07 30.71 24.83
CA ASP A 89 7.09 31.75 23.80
C ASP A 89 7.30 31.10 22.42
N VAL A 90 6.39 31.44 21.50
CA VAL A 90 6.37 30.96 20.12
C VAL A 90 6.23 32.11 19.12
N SER A 91 6.49 33.35 19.57
CA SER A 91 6.28 34.56 18.78
C SER A 91 7.12 34.54 17.50
N ARG A 92 8.34 34.00 17.56
CA ARG A 92 9.24 33.91 16.41
C ARG A 92 8.75 32.89 15.38
N GLU A 93 8.27 31.74 15.85
CA GLU A 93 7.65 30.71 15.02
C GLU A 93 6.40 31.24 14.32
N GLN A 94 5.56 32.02 15.03
CA GLN A 94 4.39 32.65 14.44
C GLN A 94 4.74 33.65 13.33
N VAL A 95 5.76 34.49 13.54
CA VAL A 95 6.24 35.43 12.51
C VAL A 95 6.72 34.69 11.26
N LEU A 96 7.50 33.62 11.41
CA LEU A 96 7.95 32.80 10.28
C LEU A 96 6.78 32.12 9.57
N LEU A 97 5.86 31.53 10.34
CA LEU A 97 4.68 30.86 9.80
C LEU A 97 3.82 31.82 8.98
N ASP A 98 3.58 33.03 9.49
CA ASP A 98 2.84 34.06 8.76
C ASP A 98 3.60 34.52 7.50
N GLY A 99 4.93 34.64 7.57
CA GLY A 99 5.78 34.93 6.43
C GLY A 99 5.72 33.85 5.34
N TRP A 100 5.74 32.57 5.70
CA TRP A 100 5.60 31.46 4.75
C TRP A 100 4.18 31.38 4.17
N ARG A 101 3.14 31.62 4.98
CA ARG A 101 1.74 31.66 4.51
C ARG A 101 1.49 32.76 3.49
N LYS A 102 2.03 33.96 3.71
CA LYS A 102 1.96 35.06 2.73
C LYS A 102 2.65 34.72 1.40
N ARG A 103 3.61 33.80 1.43
CA ARG A 103 4.36 33.31 0.26
C ARG A 103 3.81 31.99 -0.29
N GLU A 104 2.63 31.57 0.16
CA GLU A 104 1.92 30.36 -0.26
C GLU A 104 2.80 29.09 -0.17
N LYS A 105 3.62 29.00 0.88
CA LYS A 105 4.44 27.81 1.12
C LYS A 105 3.64 26.74 1.86
N ASP A 106 3.85 25.49 1.47
CA ASP A 106 3.33 24.33 2.20
C ASP A 106 4.11 24.15 3.50
N VAL A 107 3.37 24.25 4.62
CA VAL A 107 3.92 24.15 5.96
C VAL A 107 3.14 23.11 6.75
N LEU A 108 3.85 22.18 7.38
CA LEU A 108 3.32 21.28 8.39
C LEU A 108 3.90 21.67 9.75
N VAL A 109 3.04 22.04 10.69
CA VAL A 109 3.48 22.33 12.06
C VAL A 109 3.48 21.02 12.86
N PHE A 110 4.61 20.69 13.46
CA PHE A 110 4.75 19.52 14.31
C PHE A 110 5.15 19.95 15.72
N TYR A 111 4.22 19.82 16.66
CA TYR A 111 4.48 19.98 18.09
C TYR A 111 5.08 18.68 18.63
N ASN A 112 6.37 18.74 18.92
CA ASN A 112 7.21 17.63 19.33
C ASN A 112 7.33 17.56 20.86
N LYS A 113 7.87 16.43 21.34
CA LYS A 113 8.11 16.11 22.76
C LYS A 113 6.83 15.98 23.59
N LEU A 114 5.74 15.53 22.98
CA LEU A 114 4.49 15.25 23.70
C LEU A 114 4.68 14.22 24.84
N ASP A 115 5.68 13.36 24.74
CA ASP A 115 6.10 12.42 25.79
C ASP A 115 6.63 13.08 27.07
N THR A 116 7.03 14.35 27.00
CA THR A 116 7.56 15.13 28.13
C THR A 116 6.49 15.98 28.84
N LEU A 117 5.26 16.00 28.31
CA LEU A 117 4.19 16.81 28.86
C LEU A 117 3.65 16.17 30.15
N SER A 118 3.85 16.84 31.28
CA SER A 118 3.45 16.35 32.60
C SER A 118 1.92 16.31 32.81
N ASP A 119 1.18 17.21 32.16
CA ASP A 119 -0.27 17.30 32.22
C ASP A 119 -0.85 17.26 30.79
N LYS A 120 -1.50 16.14 30.43
CA LYS A 120 -2.07 15.92 29.10
C LYS A 120 -3.34 16.74 28.84
N ASP A 121 -3.98 17.27 29.87
CA ASP A 121 -5.18 18.11 29.76
C ASP A 121 -4.84 19.60 29.59
N ALA A 122 -3.55 19.97 29.72
CA ALA A 122 -3.04 21.31 29.47
C ALA A 122 -2.78 21.61 27.96
N ILE A 123 -3.35 20.82 27.04
CA ILE A 123 -3.22 21.07 25.59
C ILE A 123 -3.86 22.42 25.26
N ILE A 124 -3.03 23.36 24.84
CA ILE A 124 -3.30 24.78 24.98
C ILE A 124 -4.24 25.28 23.86
N PRO A 125 -5.30 26.06 24.15
CA PRO A 125 -6.23 26.59 23.14
C PRO A 125 -5.61 27.37 21.96
N TRP A 126 -4.40 27.93 22.11
CA TRP A 126 -3.70 28.61 21.01
C TRP A 126 -3.07 27.64 19.99
N LEU A 127 -2.87 26.37 20.36
CA LEU A 127 -2.43 25.31 19.44
C LEU A 127 -3.42 25.14 18.28
N GLU A 128 -4.72 25.40 18.47
CA GLU A 128 -5.77 25.16 17.47
C GLU A 128 -6.05 26.34 16.54
N ALA A 129 -5.58 27.55 16.86
CA ALA A 129 -5.87 28.73 16.04
C ALA A 129 -5.06 28.72 14.73
N GLY A 130 -5.73 28.48 13.59
CA GLY A 130 -5.13 28.62 12.25
C GLY A 130 -5.54 27.54 11.25
N LYS A 131 -5.37 27.84 9.94
CA LYS A 131 -5.69 26.92 8.83
C LYS A 131 -4.55 25.97 8.45
N THR A 132 -3.34 26.19 8.99
CA THR A 132 -2.17 25.35 8.68
C THR A 132 -2.34 23.96 9.29
N PRO A 133 -2.00 22.88 8.57
CA PRO A 133 -1.98 21.53 9.14
C PRO A 133 -1.06 21.43 10.37
N LYS A 134 -1.55 20.81 11.43
CA LYS A 134 -0.85 20.63 12.70
C LYS A 134 -0.90 19.17 13.14
N ILE A 135 0.18 18.70 13.74
CA ILE A 135 0.26 17.38 14.36
C ILE A 135 0.98 17.47 15.71
N TYR A 136 0.59 16.60 16.63
CA TYR A 136 1.08 16.57 18.01
C TYR A 136 1.60 15.18 18.31
N GLY A 137 2.83 15.09 18.82
CA GLY A 137 3.41 13.81 19.15
C GLY A 137 4.87 13.92 19.55
N SER A 138 5.60 12.82 19.37
CA SER A 138 7.02 12.76 19.66
C SER A 138 7.80 12.21 18.48
N ALA A 139 8.91 12.84 18.14
CA ALA A 139 9.90 12.33 17.20
C ALA A 139 10.61 11.07 17.73
N LEU A 140 10.38 10.69 18.99
CA LEU A 140 10.82 9.42 19.56
C LEU A 140 9.74 8.32 19.50
N ASP A 141 8.48 8.70 19.28
CA ASP A 141 7.36 7.77 19.18
C ASP A 141 7.23 7.26 17.74
N LEU A 142 7.88 6.13 17.49
CA LEU A 142 7.87 5.50 16.17
C LEU A 142 6.44 5.10 15.69
N PRO A 143 5.58 4.49 16.52
CA PRO A 143 4.17 4.27 16.16
C PRO A 143 3.43 5.52 15.71
N PHE A 144 3.60 6.66 16.41
CA PHE A 144 3.05 7.95 15.98
C PHE A 144 3.62 8.38 14.63
N LEU A 145 4.95 8.29 14.48
CA LEU A 145 5.64 8.68 13.26
C LEU A 145 5.18 7.87 12.03
N GLN A 146 4.95 6.56 12.19
CA GLN A 146 4.48 5.67 11.13
C GLN A 146 2.99 5.81 10.81
N LYS A 147 2.20 6.45 11.67
CA LYS A 147 0.75 6.60 11.48
C LYS A 147 0.39 8.04 11.16
N ASP A 148 0.29 8.87 12.18
CA ASP A 148 -0.32 10.20 12.09
C ASP A 148 0.62 11.18 11.37
N PHE A 149 1.91 11.15 11.70
CA PHE A 149 2.92 11.98 11.03
C PHE A 149 3.09 11.58 9.57
N ALA A 150 3.22 10.27 9.27
CA ALA A 150 3.33 9.78 7.89
C ALA A 150 2.11 10.18 7.05
N LEU A 151 0.90 10.03 7.60
CA LEU A 151 -0.33 10.45 6.92
C LEU A 151 -0.36 11.96 6.67
N ALA A 152 0.11 12.77 7.63
CA ALA A 152 0.21 14.23 7.46
C ALA A 152 1.18 14.59 6.33
N LEU A 153 2.34 13.94 6.23
CA LEU A 153 3.28 14.15 5.13
C LEU A 153 2.70 13.76 3.77
N ILE A 154 2.06 12.58 3.68
CA ILE A 154 1.45 12.12 2.42
C ILE A 154 0.37 13.10 1.95
N ARG A 155 -0.42 13.65 2.89
CA ARG A 155 -1.45 14.66 2.56
C ARG A 155 -0.87 16.01 2.16
N ALA A 156 0.25 16.40 2.75
CA ALA A 156 0.93 17.64 2.41
C ALA A 156 1.62 17.58 1.04
N LEU A 157 2.04 16.39 0.60
CA LEU A 157 2.77 16.17 -0.65
C LEU A 157 2.15 15.01 -1.47
N PRO A 158 0.88 15.11 -1.91
CA PRO A 158 0.16 14.01 -2.53
C PRO A 158 0.84 13.49 -3.81
N ASP A 159 1.37 14.40 -4.63
CA ASP A 159 2.03 14.08 -5.90
C ASP A 159 3.39 13.40 -5.72
N TYR A 160 3.98 13.47 -4.53
CA TYR A 160 5.29 12.91 -4.22
C TYR A 160 5.23 11.53 -3.55
N SER A 161 4.06 10.89 -3.49
CA SER A 161 3.86 9.64 -2.75
C SER A 161 4.91 8.56 -3.06
N LEU A 162 5.27 8.33 -4.33
CA LEU A 162 6.29 7.33 -4.67
C LEU A 162 7.70 7.76 -4.26
N ALA A 163 8.08 9.00 -4.55
CA ALA A 163 9.38 9.56 -4.17
C ALA A 163 9.56 9.62 -2.64
N LEU A 164 8.49 9.94 -1.88
CA LEU A 164 8.51 9.95 -0.41
C LEU A 164 8.88 8.57 0.13
N GLY A 165 8.25 7.50 -0.36
CA GLY A 165 8.56 6.14 0.08
C GLY A 165 9.99 5.76 -0.26
N ARG A 166 10.41 6.08 -1.49
CA ARG A 166 11.74 5.73 -1.99
C ARG A 166 12.85 6.45 -1.21
N ARG A 167 12.66 7.74 -0.90
CA ARG A 167 13.67 8.61 -0.29
C ARG A 167 13.65 8.59 1.24
N PHE A 168 12.51 8.37 1.88
CA PHE A 168 12.36 8.36 3.33
C PHE A 168 11.88 7.00 3.82
N PRO A 169 12.80 6.10 4.23
CA PRO A 169 12.46 4.73 4.60
C PRO A 169 11.39 4.57 5.68
N LEU A 170 11.28 5.53 6.60
CA LEU A 170 10.20 5.60 7.60
C LEU A 170 8.79 5.52 6.97
N LEU A 171 8.64 6.07 5.77
CA LEU A 171 7.36 6.22 5.07
C LEU A 171 7.03 5.05 4.13
N ARG A 172 7.95 4.09 3.93
CA ARG A 172 7.77 2.97 2.99
C ARG A 172 6.52 2.16 3.24
N GLU A 173 6.34 1.71 4.48
CA GLU A 173 5.17 0.91 4.84
C GLU A 173 3.87 1.72 4.82
N PRO A 174 3.79 2.93 5.39
CA PRO A 174 2.61 3.80 5.27
C PRO A 174 2.19 4.05 3.82
N ILE A 175 3.14 4.40 2.95
CA ILE A 175 2.90 4.66 1.53
C ILE A 175 2.48 3.40 0.80
N ALA A 176 3.13 2.27 1.09
CA ALA A 176 2.72 0.99 0.51
C ALA A 176 1.27 0.63 0.84
N ARG A 177 0.86 0.83 2.10
CA ARG A 177 -0.53 0.60 2.52
C ARG A 177 -1.50 1.54 1.81
N GLU A 178 -1.14 2.81 1.65
CA GLU A 178 -1.94 3.78 0.91
C GLU A 178 -2.07 3.40 -0.58
N LEU A 179 -0.98 3.01 -1.25
CA LEU A 179 -1.01 2.54 -2.65
C LEU A 179 -1.92 1.32 -2.84
N ILE A 180 -1.85 0.35 -1.92
CA ILE A 180 -2.73 -0.83 -1.92
C ILE A 180 -4.18 -0.36 -1.78
N GLN A 181 -4.48 0.50 -0.82
CA GLN A 181 -5.82 1.00 -0.56
C GLN A 181 -6.39 1.76 -1.75
N GLN A 182 -5.60 2.66 -2.36
CA GLN A 182 -6.00 3.40 -3.55
C GLN A 182 -6.31 2.46 -4.72
N THR A 183 -5.46 1.46 -4.95
CA THR A 183 -5.69 0.48 -6.03
C THR A 183 -6.95 -0.35 -5.77
N CYS A 184 -7.21 -0.75 -4.52
CA CYS A 184 -8.46 -1.40 -4.13
C CYS A 184 -9.67 -0.52 -4.48
N LEU A 185 -9.63 0.77 -4.13
CA LEU A 185 -10.72 1.72 -4.41
C LEU A 185 -10.93 1.96 -5.91
N THR A 186 -9.87 2.03 -6.71
CA THR A 186 -9.95 2.11 -8.17
C THR A 186 -10.65 0.87 -8.74
N ASN A 187 -10.27 -0.32 -8.29
CA ASN A 187 -10.87 -1.58 -8.75
C ASN A 187 -12.32 -1.74 -8.29
N VAL A 188 -12.66 -1.27 -7.09
CA VAL A 188 -14.05 -1.19 -6.61
C VAL A 188 -14.88 -0.27 -7.51
N THR A 189 -14.39 0.94 -7.78
CA THR A 189 -15.09 1.91 -8.63
C THR A 189 -15.33 1.33 -10.03
N TYR A 190 -14.30 0.74 -10.63
CA TYR A 190 -14.41 0.07 -11.93
C TYR A 190 -15.45 -1.07 -11.89
N SER A 191 -15.39 -1.95 -10.86
CA SER A 191 -16.34 -3.05 -10.70
C SER A 191 -17.80 -2.59 -10.51
N ILE A 192 -18.02 -1.43 -9.89
CA ILE A 192 -19.36 -0.83 -9.79
C ILE A 192 -19.81 -0.35 -11.17
N SER A 193 -18.95 0.36 -11.90
CA SER A 193 -19.26 0.87 -13.23
C SER A 193 -19.61 -0.26 -14.21
N THR A 194 -18.83 -1.34 -14.26
CA THR A 194 -19.14 -2.49 -15.12
C THR A 194 -20.34 -3.28 -14.63
N GLY A 195 -20.49 -3.46 -13.31
CA GLY A 195 -21.66 -4.11 -12.72
C GLY A 195 -22.98 -3.36 -12.98
N LEU A 196 -22.95 -2.03 -13.09
CA LEU A 196 -24.11 -1.23 -13.50
C LEU A 196 -24.37 -1.31 -15.02
N ALA A 197 -23.31 -1.37 -15.84
CA ALA A 197 -23.42 -1.51 -17.29
C ALA A 197 -24.03 -2.87 -17.69
N GLU A 198 -23.66 -3.95 -17.00
CA GLU A 198 -24.23 -5.31 -17.20
C GLU A 198 -25.74 -5.39 -16.92
N ILE A 199 -26.31 -4.44 -16.16
CA ILE A 199 -27.75 -4.37 -15.87
C ILE A 199 -28.52 -3.74 -17.05
N ILE A 200 -27.85 -3.05 -17.97
CA ILE A 200 -28.45 -2.39 -19.15
C ILE A 200 -28.23 -3.31 -20.38
N PRO A 201 -29.26 -4.04 -20.86
CA PRO A 201 -29.09 -5.10 -21.87
C PRO A 201 -28.71 -4.65 -23.28
N ILE A 202 -28.46 -3.35 -23.49
CA ILE A 202 -28.31 -2.74 -24.82
C ILE A 202 -26.84 -2.68 -25.29
N LEU A 203 -25.88 -2.88 -24.37
CA LEU A 203 -24.45 -2.88 -24.69
C LEU A 203 -23.93 -4.32 -24.77
N ASP A 204 -23.99 -4.91 -25.96
CA ASP A 204 -23.51 -6.28 -26.28
C ASP A 204 -21.96 -6.32 -26.35
N ILE A 205 -21.30 -5.88 -25.27
CA ILE A 205 -19.84 -5.87 -25.13
C ILE A 205 -19.46 -6.99 -24.16
N PRO A 206 -18.56 -7.93 -24.53
CA PRO A 206 -18.09 -8.98 -23.62
C PRO A 206 -17.14 -8.40 -22.55
N LEU A 207 -17.71 -7.82 -21.50
CA LEU A 207 -16.99 -7.15 -20.39
C LEU A 207 -16.07 -8.11 -19.60
N ASN A 208 -16.36 -9.42 -19.58
CA ASN A 208 -15.61 -10.41 -18.81
C ASN A 208 -14.13 -10.57 -19.25
N ILE A 209 -13.80 -10.31 -20.52
CA ILE A 209 -12.42 -10.45 -21.05
C ILE A 209 -11.62 -9.18 -20.79
N ALA A 210 -12.26 -8.01 -20.92
CA ALA A 210 -11.67 -6.73 -20.56
C ALA A 210 -11.31 -6.68 -19.07
N ASP A 211 -12.17 -7.23 -18.20
CA ASP A 211 -11.98 -7.26 -16.75
C ASP A 211 -10.69 -8.01 -16.34
N ILE A 212 -10.38 -9.15 -16.97
CA ILE A 212 -9.15 -9.90 -16.68
C ILE A 212 -7.91 -9.09 -17.09
N VAL A 213 -7.92 -8.46 -18.26
CA VAL A 213 -6.76 -7.70 -18.77
C VAL A 213 -6.55 -6.42 -17.97
N VAL A 214 -7.62 -5.69 -17.62
CA VAL A 214 -7.57 -4.44 -16.85
C VAL A 214 -7.15 -4.70 -15.40
N LEU A 215 -7.74 -5.70 -14.72
CA LEU A 215 -7.40 -6.02 -13.33
C LEU A 215 -5.96 -6.51 -13.19
N THR A 216 -5.48 -7.33 -14.14
CA THR A 216 -4.10 -7.83 -14.11
C THR A 216 -3.07 -6.73 -14.35
N LYS A 217 -3.40 -5.72 -15.19
CA LYS A 217 -2.57 -4.52 -15.36
C LYS A 217 -2.50 -3.68 -14.08
N ALA A 218 -3.65 -3.42 -13.43
CA ALA A 218 -3.68 -2.66 -12.19
C ALA A 218 -2.83 -3.31 -11.09
N GLN A 219 -2.89 -4.64 -10.97
CA GLN A 219 -2.10 -5.38 -9.99
C GLN A 219 -0.60 -5.38 -10.34
N ALA A 220 -0.23 -5.57 -11.61
CA ALA A 220 1.15 -5.45 -12.06
C ALA A 220 1.75 -4.05 -11.77
N LEU A 221 0.99 -2.98 -12.00
CA LEU A 221 1.43 -1.62 -11.71
C LEU A 221 1.53 -1.34 -10.20
N LEU A 222 0.57 -1.81 -9.39
CA LEU A 222 0.64 -1.70 -7.94
C LEU A 222 1.93 -2.34 -7.43
N VAL A 223 2.18 -3.55 -7.89
CA VAL A 223 3.33 -4.36 -7.53
C VAL A 223 4.66 -3.65 -7.86
N TYR A 224 4.77 -3.05 -9.04
CA TYR A 224 5.91 -2.23 -9.42
C TYR A 224 6.05 -0.94 -8.59
N LYS A 225 4.95 -0.22 -8.38
CA LYS A 225 4.90 0.98 -7.52
C LYS A 225 5.36 0.68 -6.10
N LEU A 226 4.90 -0.43 -5.52
CA LEU A 226 5.35 -0.91 -4.21
C LEU A 226 6.87 -1.11 -4.22
N GLY A 227 7.40 -1.83 -5.21
CA GLY A 227 8.83 -2.07 -5.28
C GLY A 227 9.65 -0.78 -5.34
N LEU A 228 9.25 0.16 -6.20
CA LEU A 228 9.94 1.44 -6.33
C LEU A 228 9.90 2.27 -5.05
N ALA A 229 8.73 2.34 -4.41
CA ALA A 229 8.54 3.02 -3.12
C ALA A 229 9.38 2.37 -2.01
N LEU A 230 9.59 1.05 -2.04
CA LEU A 230 10.47 0.37 -1.08
C LEU A 230 11.96 0.49 -1.41
N GLY A 231 12.32 1.21 -2.48
CA GLY A 231 13.73 1.42 -2.87
C GLY A 231 14.32 0.31 -3.73
N LEU A 232 13.51 -0.61 -4.27
CA LEU A 232 13.98 -1.68 -5.15
C LEU A 232 14.42 -1.15 -6.53
N PRO A 233 15.15 -1.97 -7.32
CA PRO A 233 15.63 -1.58 -8.65
C PRO A 233 14.50 -1.14 -9.58
N LYS A 234 14.81 -0.18 -10.46
CA LYS A 234 13.86 0.38 -11.43
C LYS A 234 13.52 -0.57 -12.57
N ASP A 235 14.40 -1.52 -12.84
CA ASP A 235 14.29 -2.39 -14.01
C ASP A 235 13.15 -3.37 -13.81
N TRP A 236 12.15 -3.29 -14.69
CA TRP A 236 10.98 -4.15 -14.61
C TRP A 236 11.36 -5.66 -14.59
N GLN A 237 12.49 -6.02 -15.19
CA GLN A 237 12.98 -7.40 -15.22
C GLN A 237 13.32 -7.96 -13.84
N TYR A 238 13.80 -7.12 -12.91
CA TYR A 238 14.04 -7.51 -11.52
C TYR A 238 12.76 -8.07 -10.89
N TYR A 239 11.67 -7.36 -11.14
CA TYR A 239 10.36 -7.73 -10.67
C TYR A 239 9.89 -9.06 -11.29
N LEU A 240 10.22 -9.37 -12.54
CA LEU A 240 9.81 -10.63 -13.16
C LEU A 240 10.39 -11.89 -12.53
N GLY A 241 11.70 -11.88 -12.25
CA GLY A 241 12.38 -13.02 -11.64
C GLY A 241 11.91 -13.27 -10.22
N GLU A 242 11.80 -12.19 -9.45
CA GLU A 242 11.38 -12.22 -8.04
C GLU A 242 9.86 -12.49 -7.89
N PHE A 243 9.02 -11.98 -8.79
CA PHE A 243 7.59 -12.28 -8.81
C PHE A 243 7.26 -13.67 -9.32
N GLY A 244 8.05 -14.22 -10.24
CA GLY A 244 7.86 -15.57 -10.75
C GLY A 244 7.99 -16.65 -9.67
N GLY A 245 8.99 -16.51 -8.78
CA GLY A 245 9.26 -17.43 -7.68
C GLY A 245 8.29 -17.30 -6.50
N VAL A 246 7.89 -16.06 -6.15
CA VAL A 246 7.06 -15.80 -4.96
C VAL A 246 5.59 -16.06 -5.19
N ILE A 247 5.12 -15.81 -6.41
CA ILE A 247 3.70 -15.95 -6.80
C ILE A 247 3.39 -17.39 -7.25
N GLY A 248 4.41 -18.26 -7.39
CA GLY A 248 4.25 -19.65 -7.77
C GLY A 248 3.40 -19.79 -9.04
N THR A 249 3.96 -19.38 -10.19
CA THR A 249 3.51 -19.68 -11.58
C THR A 249 1.99 -19.66 -11.88
N GLY A 250 1.16 -19.01 -11.06
CA GLY A 250 -0.27 -18.85 -11.27
C GLY A 250 -1.20 -19.52 -10.27
N PHE A 251 -0.80 -19.88 -9.04
CA PHE A 251 -1.74 -20.33 -7.99
C PHE A 251 -2.50 -19.15 -7.35
N LEU A 252 -1.82 -18.06 -6.98
CA LEU A 252 -2.47 -16.84 -6.48
C LEU A 252 -3.41 -16.26 -7.55
N TRP A 253 -2.94 -16.18 -8.80
CA TRP A 253 -3.75 -15.76 -9.94
C TRP A 253 -4.90 -16.72 -10.25
N ARG A 254 -4.75 -18.04 -10.11
CA ARG A 254 -5.88 -18.98 -10.24
C ARG A 254 -6.87 -18.87 -9.11
N GLN A 255 -6.47 -18.59 -7.88
CA GLN A 255 -7.40 -18.39 -6.76
C GLN A 255 -8.18 -17.09 -6.96
N ILE A 256 -7.51 -15.98 -7.30
CA ILE A 256 -8.15 -14.71 -7.62
C ILE A 256 -9.08 -14.86 -8.83
N ALA A 257 -8.61 -15.49 -9.92
CA ALA A 257 -9.43 -15.77 -11.09
C ALA A 257 -10.60 -16.72 -10.78
N ARG A 258 -10.43 -17.75 -9.94
CA ARG A 258 -11.54 -18.65 -9.55
C ARG A 258 -12.54 -17.97 -8.61
N SER A 259 -12.09 -17.07 -7.73
CA SER A 259 -12.96 -16.20 -6.93
C SER A 259 -13.74 -15.20 -7.79
N LEU A 260 -13.17 -14.74 -8.90
CA LEU A 260 -13.82 -13.85 -9.86
C LEU A 260 -14.76 -14.60 -10.83
N VAL A 261 -14.38 -15.79 -11.29
CA VAL A 261 -15.11 -16.57 -12.31
C VAL A 261 -16.33 -17.31 -11.73
N GLY A 262 -16.35 -17.63 -10.43
CA GLY A 262 -17.46 -18.35 -9.78
C GLY A 262 -18.69 -17.50 -9.42
N LEU A 263 -18.70 -16.19 -9.67
CA LEU A 263 -19.73 -15.25 -9.19
C LEU A 263 -20.53 -14.52 -10.28
N ILE A 264 -20.29 -14.88 -11.54
CA ILE A 264 -20.90 -14.25 -12.71
C ILE A 264 -21.97 -15.23 -13.20
N PRO A 265 -23.29 -15.08 -12.94
CA PRO A 265 -24.09 -13.86 -13.15
C PRO A 265 -25.32 -13.59 -12.21
N VAL A 266 -25.43 -14.15 -11.00
CA VAL A 266 -26.74 -14.15 -10.25
C VAL A 266 -26.82 -13.25 -9.00
N TRP A 267 -25.71 -12.74 -8.42
CA TRP A 267 -25.71 -12.29 -7.01
C TRP A 267 -25.62 -10.77 -6.73
N GLY A 268 -25.59 -9.90 -7.75
CA GLY A 268 -25.65 -8.44 -7.58
C GLY A 268 -24.31 -7.73 -7.31
N ILE A 269 -24.36 -6.39 -7.16
CA ILE A 269 -23.18 -5.50 -7.14
C ILE A 269 -22.28 -5.74 -5.90
N VAL A 270 -22.86 -6.08 -4.74
CA VAL A 270 -22.12 -6.20 -3.48
C VAL A 270 -21.06 -7.31 -3.50
N PRO A 271 -21.38 -8.57 -3.87
CA PRO A 271 -20.36 -9.61 -4.02
C PRO A 271 -19.28 -9.28 -5.04
N LYS A 272 -19.62 -8.67 -6.19
CA LYS A 272 -18.66 -8.31 -7.24
C LYS A 272 -17.60 -7.33 -6.70
N VAL A 273 -18.07 -6.27 -6.03
CA VAL A 273 -17.21 -5.28 -5.37
C VAL A 273 -16.35 -5.90 -4.28
N ALA A 274 -16.94 -6.79 -3.46
CA ALA A 274 -16.22 -7.45 -2.38
C ALA A 274 -15.04 -8.30 -2.88
N VAL A 275 -15.21 -9.01 -3.99
CA VAL A 275 -14.13 -9.79 -4.62
C VAL A 275 -13.07 -8.88 -5.25
N ALA A 276 -13.48 -7.82 -5.97
CA ALA A 276 -12.54 -6.88 -6.59
C ALA A 276 -11.62 -6.20 -5.55
N TYR A 277 -12.20 -5.79 -4.42
CA TYR A 277 -11.46 -5.26 -3.29
C TYR A 277 -10.54 -6.31 -2.68
N SER A 278 -11.07 -7.47 -2.29
CA SER A 278 -10.31 -8.48 -1.54
C SER A 278 -9.15 -9.05 -2.33
N GLY A 279 -9.32 -9.30 -3.64
CA GLY A 279 -8.25 -9.79 -4.50
C GLY A 279 -7.08 -8.82 -4.57
N THR A 280 -7.35 -7.52 -4.71
CA THR A 280 -6.31 -6.49 -4.77
C THR A 280 -5.60 -6.32 -3.43
N TYR A 281 -6.36 -6.29 -2.34
CA TYR A 281 -5.86 -6.14 -0.98
C TYR A 281 -4.88 -7.28 -0.62
N VAL A 282 -5.30 -8.52 -0.86
CA VAL A 282 -4.51 -9.71 -0.52
C VAL A 282 -3.23 -9.77 -1.34
N VAL A 283 -3.28 -9.50 -2.65
CA VAL A 283 -2.09 -9.46 -3.51
C VAL A 283 -1.12 -8.41 -3.02
N GLY A 284 -1.60 -7.17 -2.83
CA GLY A 284 -0.78 -6.05 -2.41
C GLY A 284 -0.07 -6.31 -1.09
N HIS A 285 -0.81 -6.80 -0.08
CA HIS A 285 -0.23 -7.11 1.22
C HIS A 285 0.70 -8.32 1.22
N THR A 286 0.45 -9.32 0.36
CA THR A 286 1.36 -10.46 0.19
C THR A 286 2.69 -10.02 -0.41
N VAL A 287 2.65 -9.20 -1.46
CA VAL A 287 3.84 -8.65 -2.10
C VAL A 287 4.59 -7.72 -1.15
N LEU A 288 3.88 -6.85 -0.42
CA LEU A 288 4.50 -5.97 0.58
C LEU A 288 5.19 -6.76 1.68
N ALA A 289 4.55 -7.80 2.22
CA ALA A 289 5.14 -8.65 3.26
C ALA A 289 6.42 -9.32 2.75
N TRP A 290 6.38 -9.84 1.51
CA TRP A 290 7.56 -10.43 0.89
C TRP A 290 8.67 -9.39 0.68
N TYR A 291 8.37 -8.22 0.16
CA TYR A 291 9.38 -7.16 -0.02
C TYR A 291 10.02 -6.69 1.27
N LEU A 292 9.28 -6.69 2.39
CA LEU A 292 9.79 -6.24 3.68
C LEU A 292 10.56 -7.34 4.43
N THR A 293 10.17 -8.61 4.26
CA THR A 293 10.70 -9.71 5.08
C THR A 293 11.49 -10.76 4.31
N GLY A 294 11.37 -10.81 2.99
CA GLY A 294 11.86 -11.89 2.13
C GLY A 294 11.06 -13.20 2.27
N ARG A 295 10.04 -13.25 3.14
CA ARG A 295 9.30 -14.47 3.48
C ARG A 295 7.96 -14.54 2.76
N HIS A 296 7.52 -15.76 2.48
CA HIS A 296 6.19 -16.01 1.95
C HIS A 296 5.14 -16.00 3.08
N ILE A 297 3.94 -15.53 2.77
CA ILE A 297 2.79 -15.65 3.67
C ILE A 297 2.30 -17.11 3.66
N THR A 298 2.03 -17.67 4.85
CA THR A 298 1.50 -19.03 4.97
C THR A 298 0.07 -19.13 4.42
N ARG A 299 -0.36 -20.34 4.02
CA ARG A 299 -1.74 -20.56 3.54
C ARG A 299 -2.81 -20.13 4.54
N LYS A 300 -2.56 -20.34 5.85
CA LYS A 300 -3.47 -19.93 6.93
C LYS A 300 -3.62 -18.41 6.99
N GLN A 301 -2.51 -17.70 7.03
CA GLN A 301 -2.49 -16.22 7.03
C GLN A 301 -3.16 -15.65 5.78
N LEU A 302 -2.92 -16.26 4.62
CA LEU A 302 -3.55 -15.86 3.36
C LEU A 302 -5.08 -16.02 3.42
N GLY A 303 -5.57 -17.14 3.96
CA GLY A 303 -7.00 -17.41 4.13
C GLY A 303 -7.67 -16.44 5.10
N GLU A 304 -7.03 -16.16 6.24
CA GLU A 304 -7.51 -15.19 7.23
C GLU A 304 -7.60 -13.78 6.64
N MET A 305 -6.54 -13.34 5.96
CA MET A 305 -6.50 -12.05 5.26
C MET A 305 -7.57 -11.95 4.17
N SER A 306 -7.76 -13.01 3.38
CA SER A 306 -8.78 -13.05 2.33
C SER A 306 -10.19 -12.89 2.90
N ARG A 307 -10.50 -13.57 4.02
CA ARG A 307 -11.80 -13.46 4.69
C ARG A 307 -12.04 -12.04 5.21
N GLN A 308 -11.03 -11.46 5.88
CA GLN A 308 -11.11 -10.11 6.41
C GLN A 308 -11.30 -9.07 5.30
N ALA A 309 -10.51 -9.17 4.22
CA ALA A 309 -10.58 -8.26 3.10
C ALA A 309 -11.93 -8.36 2.36
N PHE A 310 -12.49 -9.57 2.25
CA PHE A 310 -13.81 -9.77 1.65
C PHE A 310 -14.93 -9.12 2.46
N GLU A 311 -14.92 -9.25 3.79
CA GLU A 311 -15.91 -8.58 4.65
C GLU A 311 -15.75 -7.05 4.58
N GLN A 312 -14.53 -6.52 4.58
CA GLN A 312 -14.29 -5.08 4.36
C GLN A 312 -14.85 -4.62 3.01
N GLY A 313 -14.62 -5.38 1.94
CA GLY A 313 -15.14 -5.10 0.62
C GLY A 313 -16.67 -5.10 0.58
N LYS A 314 -17.35 -6.01 1.29
CA LYS A 314 -18.81 -6.00 1.44
C LYS A 314 -19.30 -4.75 2.14
N THR A 315 -18.71 -4.41 3.29
CA THR A 315 -19.09 -3.20 4.05
C THR A 315 -18.91 -1.94 3.22
N MET A 316 -17.82 -1.86 2.45
CA MET A 316 -17.57 -0.76 1.53
C MET A 316 -18.66 -0.69 0.44
N ALA A 317 -18.97 -1.81 -0.21
CA ALA A 317 -20.00 -1.88 -1.24
C ALA A 317 -21.37 -1.44 -0.72
N GLN A 318 -21.77 -1.91 0.46
CA GLN A 318 -23.01 -1.54 1.12
C GLN A 318 -23.08 -0.05 1.44
N ASN A 319 -21.97 0.52 1.94
CA ASN A 319 -21.89 1.95 2.24
C ASN A 319 -22.01 2.81 0.98
N ILE A 320 -21.38 2.41 -0.12
CA ILE A 320 -21.49 3.12 -1.41
C ILE A 320 -22.93 3.04 -1.92
N LEU A 321 -23.55 1.86 -1.92
CA LEU A 321 -24.94 1.69 -2.38
C LEU A 321 -25.94 2.46 -1.52
N ARG A 322 -25.73 2.55 -0.21
CA ARG A 322 -26.59 3.34 0.70
C ARG A 322 -26.53 4.84 0.39
N LYS A 323 -25.37 5.34 -0.05
CA LYS A 323 -25.15 6.75 -0.39
C LYS A 323 -25.50 7.08 -1.84
N ALA A 324 -25.69 6.06 -2.69
CA ALA A 324 -26.05 6.27 -4.09
C ALA A 324 -27.48 6.86 -4.22
N PRO A 325 -27.70 7.82 -5.13
CA PRO A 325 -29.02 8.37 -5.38
C PRO A 325 -29.99 7.25 -5.79
N LYS A 326 -31.21 7.26 -5.25
CA LYS A 326 -32.26 6.30 -5.63
C LYS A 326 -32.65 6.52 -7.08
N ILE A 327 -32.06 5.76 -7.99
CA ILE A 327 -32.48 5.72 -9.40
C ILE A 327 -33.90 5.16 -9.43
N LYS A 328 -34.89 5.96 -9.85
CA LYS A 328 -36.24 5.47 -10.15
C LYS A 328 -36.09 4.44 -11.28
N ARG A 329 -36.21 3.15 -10.94
CA ARG A 329 -36.24 2.10 -11.95
C ARG A 329 -37.39 2.41 -12.93
N PRO A 330 -37.15 2.54 -14.24
CA PRO A 330 -38.25 2.55 -15.18
C PRO A 330 -39.02 1.24 -15.01
N ARG A 331 -40.35 1.34 -14.86
CA ARG A 331 -41.23 0.17 -14.89
C ARG A 331 -41.20 -0.40 -16.31
N LEU A 332 -40.20 -1.22 -16.64
CA LEU A 332 -40.29 -2.08 -17.81
C LEU A 332 -41.32 -3.18 -17.50
N GLY A 333 -42.47 -3.09 -18.16
CA GLY A 333 -43.47 -4.14 -18.18
C GLY A 333 -42.94 -5.36 -18.94
N TRP A 334 -42.18 -6.22 -18.27
CA TRP A 334 -41.85 -7.53 -18.80
C TRP A 334 -42.94 -8.52 -18.38
N GLY A 335 -43.73 -8.95 -19.38
CA GLY A 335 -44.69 -10.03 -19.24
C GLY A 335 -44.00 -11.28 -18.70
N LYS A 336 -44.65 -11.95 -17.75
CA LYS A 336 -44.19 -13.20 -17.13
C LYS A 336 -43.96 -14.27 -18.20
N LYS A 337 -42.73 -14.43 -18.71
CA LYS A 337 -42.32 -15.70 -19.31
C LYS A 337 -42.04 -16.67 -18.17
N LYS A 338 -42.77 -17.79 -18.14
CA LYS A 338 -42.57 -18.89 -17.19
C LYS A 338 -41.11 -19.35 -17.26
N THR A 339 -40.41 -19.27 -16.13
CA THR A 339 -39.14 -19.95 -15.91
C THR A 339 -39.37 -21.46 -16.07
N PRO A 340 -38.58 -22.17 -16.90
CA PRO A 340 -38.62 -23.63 -16.91
C PRO A 340 -38.19 -24.15 -15.53
N ALA A 341 -38.88 -25.17 -15.02
CA ALA A 341 -38.50 -25.81 -13.77
C ALA A 341 -37.14 -26.50 -13.93
N LEU A 342 -36.25 -26.29 -12.96
CA LEU A 342 -34.97 -26.97 -12.87
C LEU A 342 -35.17 -28.48 -12.64
N PRO A 343 -34.39 -29.36 -13.28
CA PRO A 343 -34.33 -30.76 -12.87
C PRO A 343 -33.75 -30.85 -11.45
N ALA A 344 -34.36 -31.67 -10.61
CA ALA A 344 -33.83 -31.99 -9.29
C ALA A 344 -32.46 -32.68 -9.46
N GLN A 345 -31.40 -32.07 -8.96
CA GLN A 345 -30.09 -32.71 -8.89
C GLN A 345 -30.05 -33.59 -7.64
N THR A 346 -30.00 -34.90 -7.88
CA THR A 346 -29.62 -35.91 -6.89
C THR A 346 -28.19 -35.66 -6.44
N ALA A 347 -27.98 -35.66 -5.13
CA ALA A 347 -26.67 -35.64 -4.52
C ALA A 347 -25.97 -36.98 -4.79
N GLU A 348 -25.21 -37.06 -5.87
CA GLU A 348 -24.19 -38.09 -6.06
C GLU A 348 -22.85 -37.55 -5.55
N SER A 349 -22.42 -38.13 -4.43
CA SER A 349 -21.09 -37.99 -3.86
C SER A 349 -20.10 -38.80 -4.69
N ASP A 350 -19.09 -38.15 -5.26
CA ASP A 350 -17.95 -38.81 -5.89
C ASP A 350 -16.66 -38.62 -5.07
N PRO A 351 -15.70 -39.55 -5.22
CA PRO A 351 -14.98 -40.13 -4.09
C PRO A 351 -13.77 -39.34 -3.61
N ILE A 352 -13.50 -39.52 -2.32
CA ILE A 352 -12.27 -39.15 -1.63
C ILE A 352 -11.12 -39.95 -2.26
N LEU A 353 -10.24 -39.28 -3.00
CA LEU A 353 -8.95 -39.85 -3.41
C LEU A 353 -8.00 -39.84 -2.21
N THR A 354 -7.90 -40.99 -1.55
CA THR A 354 -6.83 -41.35 -0.62
C THR A 354 -5.52 -41.49 -1.40
N GLY A 355 -4.65 -40.49 -1.30
CA GLY A 355 -3.25 -40.61 -1.71
C GLY A 355 -2.40 -41.04 -0.53
N GLU A 356 -1.77 -42.20 -0.65
CA GLU A 356 -0.84 -42.78 0.32
C GLU A 356 0.32 -41.83 0.68
N LEU A 357 0.68 -41.87 1.96
CA LEU A 357 1.86 -41.23 2.53
C LEU A 357 3.12 -41.90 1.99
N VAL A 358 3.94 -41.15 1.25
CA VAL A 358 5.34 -41.50 1.00
C VAL A 358 6.18 -40.65 1.95
N THR A 359 6.79 -41.29 2.95
CA THR A 359 7.83 -40.70 3.79
C THR A 359 9.19 -40.83 3.10
N PRO A 360 9.96 -39.75 2.88
CA PRO A 360 11.38 -39.85 2.59
C PRO A 360 12.18 -39.83 3.90
N ASP A 361 13.14 -40.74 3.97
CA ASP A 361 14.09 -40.90 5.07
C ASP A 361 14.82 -39.59 5.46
N MET A 362 15.03 -39.47 6.77
CA MET A 362 15.68 -38.34 7.43
C MET A 362 17.20 -38.32 7.13
N VAL A 363 17.62 -37.39 6.29
CA VAL A 363 18.99 -36.84 6.30
C VAL A 363 18.94 -35.55 7.13
N PRO A 364 19.87 -35.27 8.05
CA PRO A 364 19.83 -34.04 8.84
C PRO A 364 20.02 -32.82 7.93
N THR A 365 18.91 -32.17 7.59
CA THR A 365 18.89 -30.94 6.79
C THR A 365 19.45 -29.80 7.64
N PRO A 366 20.44 -29.04 7.15
CA PRO A 366 21.03 -27.94 7.92
C PRO A 366 19.96 -26.91 8.27
N THR A 367 19.77 -26.59 9.55
CA THR A 367 18.68 -25.73 10.03
C THR A 367 18.85 -24.24 9.74
N SER A 368 19.99 -23.84 9.14
CA SER A 368 20.27 -22.44 8.79
C SER A 368 21.28 -22.31 7.64
N ILE A 369 21.22 -21.20 6.92
CA ILE A 369 22.19 -20.78 5.89
C ILE A 369 22.90 -19.49 6.34
N ALA A 370 24.23 -19.49 6.30
CA ALA A 370 25.03 -18.32 6.64
C ALA A 370 25.11 -17.36 5.44
N CYS A 371 24.92 -16.07 5.69
CA CYS A 371 25.07 -15.05 4.65
C CYS A 371 26.52 -15.00 4.14
N PRO A 372 26.77 -15.09 2.82
CA PRO A 372 28.12 -15.05 2.27
C PRO A 372 28.82 -13.70 2.51
N GLN A 373 28.04 -12.61 2.56
CA GLN A 373 28.58 -11.26 2.75
C GLN A 373 28.82 -10.83 4.20
N CYS A 374 27.96 -11.25 5.15
CA CYS A 374 28.05 -10.76 6.53
C CYS A 374 28.02 -11.85 7.62
N GLY A 375 28.04 -13.13 7.23
CA GLY A 375 28.10 -14.28 8.14
C GLY A 375 26.85 -14.51 9.01
N THR A 376 25.83 -13.67 8.89
CA THR A 376 24.60 -13.80 9.69
C THR A 376 23.88 -15.09 9.32
N GLN A 377 23.49 -15.90 10.31
CA GLN A 377 22.66 -17.09 10.08
C GLN A 377 21.22 -16.72 9.76
N ASN A 378 20.68 -17.30 8.70
CA ASN A 378 19.32 -17.10 8.21
C ASN A 378 18.62 -18.45 8.10
N ASP A 379 17.29 -18.42 8.09
CA ASP A 379 16.49 -19.61 7.87
C ASP A 379 16.70 -20.15 6.44
N LEU A 380 16.53 -21.46 6.22
CA LEU A 380 16.79 -22.10 4.92
C LEU A 380 15.95 -21.52 3.77
N ASP A 381 14.75 -21.02 4.05
CA ASP A 381 13.83 -20.44 3.07
C ASP A 381 14.04 -18.92 2.87
N ALA A 382 15.05 -18.34 3.53
CA ALA A 382 15.38 -16.92 3.37
C ALA A 382 16.06 -16.68 2.02
N ALA A 383 15.40 -15.90 1.15
CA ALA A 383 16.00 -15.45 -0.12
C ALA A 383 17.10 -14.40 0.10
N PHE A 384 17.02 -13.63 1.18
CA PHE A 384 17.93 -12.53 1.52
C PHE A 384 18.36 -12.59 2.99
N CYS A 385 19.56 -12.10 3.27
CA CYS A 385 20.09 -12.00 4.60
C CYS A 385 19.25 -11.05 5.47
N LYS A 386 18.81 -11.53 6.62
CA LYS A 386 18.00 -10.78 7.59
C LYS A 386 18.69 -9.54 8.17
N ARG A 387 20.01 -9.43 7.99
CA ARG A 387 20.83 -8.30 8.45
C ARG A 387 21.20 -7.36 7.30
N CYS A 388 21.95 -7.86 6.32
CA CYS A 388 22.52 -6.99 5.28
C CYS A 388 21.72 -6.94 3.97
N GLY A 389 20.69 -7.78 3.81
CA GLY A 389 19.89 -7.85 2.58
C GLY A 389 20.55 -8.55 1.40
N GLU A 390 21.75 -9.12 1.57
CA GLU A 390 22.43 -9.89 0.52
C GLU A 390 21.65 -11.16 0.14
N ARG A 391 21.64 -11.52 -1.15
CA ARG A 391 20.95 -12.73 -1.63
C ARG A 391 21.65 -13.99 -1.11
N LEU A 392 20.87 -14.99 -0.68
CA LEU A 392 21.40 -16.21 -0.05
C LEU A 392 21.40 -17.45 -0.96
N GLN A 393 20.68 -17.41 -2.09
CA GLN A 393 20.59 -18.53 -3.04
C GLN A 393 20.68 -18.04 -4.49
N GLU A 394 21.58 -18.66 -5.27
CA GLU A 394 21.54 -18.67 -6.73
C GLU A 394 20.50 -19.71 -7.19
N ILE A 395 19.55 -19.29 -8.04
CA ILE A 395 18.55 -20.18 -8.61
C ILE A 395 19.25 -21.02 -9.69
N SER A 396 19.33 -22.34 -9.49
CA SER A 396 19.57 -23.30 -10.58
C SER A 396 18.24 -23.74 -11.19
#